data_AF-A0A436RSV6-F1
#
_entry.id   AF-A0A436RSV6-F1
#
_cell.length_a   1.000
_cell.length_b   1.000
_cell.length_c   1.000
_cell.angle_alpha   90.00
_cell.angle_beta   90.00
_cell.angle_gamma   90.00
#
_symmetry.space_group_name_H-M   'P 1'
#
loop_
_entity.id
_entity.type
_entity.pdbx_description
1 polymer ?
#
loop_
_entity_poly.entity_id
_entity_poly.type
_entity_poly.pdbx_seq_one_letter_code
_entity_poly.pdbx_strand_id
1 'polypeptide(L)' 'VMTARPGKIKAEIKVDIPRPRSMDVILEPDFIALKRRILGLLHDEIDEDH' A
#
# COMPACT_ATOMS: atom_id res chain seq x y z
N VAL A 1 -2.24 0.19 6.16
CA VAL A 1 -0.88 -0.41 6.14
C VAL A 1 -0.39 -0.49 7.58
N MET A 2 0.19 -1.62 7.96
CA MET A 2 0.75 -1.84 9.30
C MET A 2 2.27 -1.88 9.23
N THR A 3 2.92 -1.55 10.34
CA THR A 3 4.37 -1.71 10.51
C THR A 3 4.73 -3.20 10.58
N ALA A 4 5.97 -3.54 10.21
CA ALA A 4 6.69 -4.70 10.70
C ALA A 4 6.75 -4.71 12.25
N ARG A 5 7.21 -5.83 12.78
CA ARG A 5 6.98 -6.20 14.19
C ARG A 5 7.66 -5.24 15.17
N PRO A 6 6.99 -4.87 16.28
CA PRO A 6 5.61 -5.21 16.64
C PRO A 6 4.59 -4.38 15.81
N GLY A 7 3.61 -5.05 15.20
CA GLY A 7 2.72 -4.45 14.21
C GLY A 7 1.80 -3.36 14.79
N LYS A 8 2.07 -2.12 14.39
CA LYS A 8 1.27 -0.91 14.69
C LYS A 8 0.63 -0.39 13.41
N ILE A 9 -0.38 0.46 13.54
CA ILE A 9 -0.97 1.14 12.39
C ILE A 9 0.02 2.21 11.91
N LYS A 10 0.55 2.05 10.68
CA LYS A 10 1.45 3.03 10.05
C LYS A 10 0.68 4.08 9.27
N ALA A 11 -0.32 3.64 8.50
CA ALA A 11 -1.14 4.53 7.69
C ALA A 11 -2.51 3.92 7.41
N GLU A 12 -3.56 4.73 7.52
CA GLU A 12 -4.89 4.42 7.01
C GLU A 12 -4.99 4.94 5.57
N ILE A 13 -5.35 4.07 4.63
CA ILE A 13 -5.42 4.41 3.21
C ILE A 13 -6.79 4.00 2.68
N LYS A 14 -7.54 4.99 2.21
CA LYS A 14 -8.81 4.78 1.53
C LYS A 14 -8.55 4.15 0.15
N VAL A 15 -9.25 3.05 -0.14
CA VAL A 15 -9.15 2.34 -1.42
C VAL A 15 -10.41 2.62 -2.23
N ASP A 16 -10.36 3.66 -3.06
CA ASP A 16 -11.52 4.14 -3.85
C ASP A 16 -11.77 3.36 -5.15
N ILE A 17 -11.17 2.17 -5.28
CA ILE A 17 -11.37 1.30 -6.43
C ILE A 17 -12.73 0.57 -6.29
N PRO A 18 -13.71 0.82 -7.17
CA PRO A 18 -15.06 0.28 -7.05
C PRO A 18 -15.11 -1.25 -7.20
N ARG A 19 -16.22 -1.86 -6.79
CA ARG A 19 -16.51 -3.29 -6.95
C ARG A 19 -17.59 -3.48 -8.03
N PRO A 20 -17.57 -4.60 -8.81
CA PRO A 20 -16.56 -5.66 -8.86
C PRO A 20 -15.28 -5.20 -9.57
N ARG A 21 -14.11 -5.77 -9.18
CA ARG A 21 -12.82 -5.45 -9.81
C ARG A 21 -12.44 -6.55 -10.79
N SER A 22 -12.13 -6.19 -12.04
CA SER A 22 -11.48 -7.09 -12.99
C SER A 22 -9.96 -7.12 -12.75
N MET A 23 -9.26 -8.03 -13.44
CA MET A 23 -7.80 -8.11 -13.38
C MET A 23 -7.11 -6.91 -14.04
N ASP A 24 -7.79 -6.24 -14.97
CA ASP A 24 -7.26 -5.07 -15.69
C ASP A 24 -6.97 -3.90 -14.74
N VAL A 25 -7.62 -3.87 -13.58
CA VAL A 25 -7.39 -2.85 -12.55
C VAL A 25 -5.92 -2.78 -12.10
N ILE A 26 -5.14 -3.84 -12.26
CA ILE A 26 -3.71 -3.86 -11.92
C ILE A 26 -2.89 -2.93 -12.82
N LEU A 27 -3.38 -2.71 -14.05
CA LEU A 27 -2.76 -1.83 -15.04
C LEU A 27 -3.22 -0.38 -14.90
N GLU A 28 -4.28 -0.12 -14.12
CA GLU A 28 -4.83 1.23 -13.96
C GLU A 28 -3.88 2.13 -13.16
N PRO A 29 -3.73 3.41 -13.55
CA PRO A 29 -2.82 4.36 -12.89
C PRO A 29 -3.08 4.49 -11.39
N ASP A 30 -4.35 4.50 -10.97
CA ASP A 30 -4.74 4.66 -9.56
C ASP A 30 -4.30 3.46 -8.71
N PHE A 31 -4.39 2.25 -9.26
CA PHE A 31 -3.90 1.05 -8.59
C PHE A 31 -2.37 1.07 -8.48
N ILE A 32 -1.67 1.44 -9.55
CA ILE A 32 -0.21 1.52 -9.57
C ILE A 32 0.27 2.57 -8.55
N ALA A 33 -0.37 3.75 -8.49
CA ALA A 33 -0.05 4.79 -7.54
C ALA A 33 -0.26 4.33 -6.09
N LEU A 34 -1.40 3.67 -5.82
CA LEU A 34 -1.71 3.10 -4.52
C LEU A 34 -0.67 2.03 -4.11
N LYS A 35 -0.31 1.12 -5.03
CA LYS A 35 0.71 0.09 -4.80
C LYS A 35 2.06 0.70 -4.49
N ARG A 36 2.51 1.70 -5.27
CA ARG A 36 3.78 2.41 -5.04
C ARG A 36 3.81 3.07 -3.66
N ARG A 37 2.73 3.77 -3.27
CA ARG A 37 2.62 4.39 -1.95
C ARG A 37 2.74 3.35 -0.83
N ILE A 38 2.04 2.22 -0.94
CA ILE A 38 2.08 1.16 0.07
C ILE A 38 3.49 0.56 0.17
N LEU A 39 4.13 0.26 -0.96
CA LEU A 39 5.48 -0.31 -0.96
C LEU A 39 6.52 0.67 -0.42
N GLY A 40 6.42 1.96 -0.72
CA GLY A 40 7.28 2.98 -0.13
C GLY A 40 7.16 2.98 1.40
N LEU A 41 5.94 3.01 1.93
CA LEU A 41 5.69 2.96 3.37
C LEU A 41 6.27 1.71 4.05
N LEU A 42 6.37 0.59 3.33
CA LEU A 42 6.98 -0.64 3.84
C LEU A 42 8.50 -0.62 3.74
N HIS A 43 9.08 -0.07 2.67
CA HIS A 43 10.54 0.05 2.53
C HIS A 43 11.14 1.06 3.49
N ASP A 44 10.51 2.23 3.68
CA ASP A 44 10.98 3.25 4.64
C ASP A 44 11.11 2.67 6.06
N GLU A 45 10.33 1.64 6.39
CA GLU A 45 10.45 0.96 7.67
C GLU A 45 11.67 0.05 7.76
N ILE A 46 11.95 -0.70 6.70
CA ILE A 46 13.09 -1.62 6.67
C ILE A 46 14.39 -0.83 6.85
N ASP A 47 14.47 0.38 6.30
CA ASP A 47 15.64 1.25 6.44
C ASP A 47 15.76 1.89 7.84
N GLU A 48 14.65 2.14 8.55
CA GLU A 48 14.66 2.66 9.94
C GLU A 48 15.06 1.59 10.98
N ASP A 49 14.83 0.31 10.69
CA ASP A 49 15.13 -0.82 11.59
C ASP A 49 16.58 -1.35 11.48
N HIS A 50 17.42 -0.80 10.60
CA HIS A 50 18.84 -1.18 10.41
C HIS A 50 19.84 -0.29 11.14
#